data_AF-A0A937WHP3-F1
#
_entry.id   AF-A0A937WHP3-F1
#
_cell.length_a   1.000
_cell.length_b   1.000
_cell.length_c   1.000
_cell.angle_alpha   90.00
_cell.angle_beta   90.00
_cell.angle_gamma   90.00
#
_symmetry.space_group_name_H-M   'P 1'
#
loop_
_entity.id
_entity.type
_entity.pdbx_description
1 polymer ?
#
loop_
_entity_poly.entity_id
_entity_poly.type
_entity_poly.pdbx_seq_one_letter_code
_entity_poly.pdbx_strand_id
1 'polypeptide(L)'
;MIILEFILLFLLFCLSAKIAWANEAKTGDWAKSPLIKGVKGLYKVMKNADTLPHITHVEMSVLGSEVVDEKTYLWWQLTAFENERIRYTIKLLVENLKFLSMENRELNADRYLFHETGKQPLEYLNLHTGKALLPDIHFVANFLPRSASADEELPMFCALCSATLPLVDALTSPTHKHIFQRGYYLGHPIQLLERGRNPVDRIPTAKKLFLDPELTIGTGRNFHDADGKRLYYPGQPAPEGNPEYTYVKFVEEDYRELIHEVGMNLFTISPDQRQYVLDEPVFFISNLDDANIPELFYRSNYKGLVQFMDEPVYLAMAHKDLTETRIPVEAADKVVSQIRERFLADGSYGSRHLNTLLKQKGYDLGNLEIVQDNFPVWETAASGAWYEFKAGLPGYVFEGRYQPKTFSRRIKETFDVDFPATADACIAFYFAWYRGAARHFNGSWGVAIYGQMDLEVAPLIFPREYEQGAEHLWFWTSDHGHNVPYAEQKELTKRFREYQQEHPRSYPSRSLIEPAEVAIALPYGYQLDDYVMSWQCLWNNPEHLRLDLKNSSGVTYREVLKVALLEICAQLQRGNLFDLVYWGDGEITGYKTVRMIRENATVEE
;
A
#
# COMPACT_ATOMS: atom_id res chain seq x y z
N MET A 1 49.37 -8.00 -30.99
CA MET A 1 48.40 -9.10 -30.79
C MET A 1 47.22 -8.65 -29.92
N ILE A 2 47.45 -8.07 -28.75
CA ILE A 2 46.39 -7.61 -27.80
C ILE A 2 45.44 -6.53 -28.39
N ILE A 3 45.94 -5.61 -29.21
CA ILE A 3 45.10 -4.56 -29.84
C ILE A 3 44.14 -5.15 -30.90
N LEU A 4 44.53 -6.24 -31.57
CA LEU A 4 43.67 -6.88 -32.57
C LEU A 4 42.52 -7.64 -31.90
N GLU A 5 42.75 -8.23 -30.72
CA GLU A 5 41.72 -8.92 -29.94
C GLU A 5 40.68 -7.95 -29.37
N PHE A 6 41.11 -6.77 -28.91
CA PHE A 6 40.17 -5.73 -28.45
C PHE A 6 39.29 -5.18 -29.57
N ILE A 7 39.85 -4.98 -30.78
CA ILE A 7 39.08 -4.53 -31.94
C ILE A 7 38.10 -5.62 -32.40
N LEU A 8 38.49 -6.89 -32.33
CA LEU A 8 37.62 -8.00 -32.69
C LEU A 8 36.47 -8.18 -31.68
N LEU A 9 36.75 -8.06 -30.38
CA LEU A 9 35.73 -8.09 -29.31
C LEU A 9 34.78 -6.90 -29.39
N PHE A 10 35.29 -5.70 -29.70
CA PHE A 10 34.46 -4.50 -29.87
C PHE A 10 33.59 -4.60 -31.12
N LEU A 11 34.12 -5.13 -32.23
CA LEU A 11 33.33 -5.39 -33.44
C LEU A 11 32.29 -6.49 -33.23
N LEU A 12 32.60 -7.56 -32.49
CA LEU A 12 31.64 -8.59 -32.11
C LEU A 12 30.54 -8.04 -31.19
N PHE A 13 30.89 -7.16 -30.25
CA PHE A 13 29.93 -6.49 -29.37
C PHE A 13 29.04 -5.49 -30.14
N CYS A 14 29.60 -4.74 -31.08
CA CYS A 14 28.82 -3.86 -31.96
C CYS A 14 27.95 -4.66 -32.95
N LEU A 15 28.38 -5.85 -33.37
CA LEU A 15 27.60 -6.73 -34.25
C LEU A 15 26.48 -7.44 -33.47
N SER A 16 26.71 -7.87 -32.22
CA SER A 16 25.67 -8.42 -31.35
C SER A 16 24.67 -7.37 -30.91
N ALA A 17 25.12 -6.13 -30.62
CA ALA A 17 24.24 -4.99 -30.37
C ALA A 17 23.42 -4.63 -31.62
N LYS A 18 24.00 -4.64 -32.83
CA LYS A 18 23.25 -4.44 -34.08
C LYS A 18 22.29 -5.59 -34.40
N ILE A 19 22.60 -6.83 -34.04
CA ILE A 19 21.70 -7.97 -34.25
C ILE A 19 20.57 -7.96 -33.21
N ALA A 20 20.83 -7.52 -31.97
CA ALA A 20 19.78 -7.27 -30.97
C ALA A 20 18.88 -6.10 -31.39
N TRP A 21 19.44 -5.00 -31.90
CA TRP A 21 18.69 -3.85 -32.41
C TRP A 21 17.95 -4.15 -33.73
N ALA A 22 18.52 -4.99 -34.61
CA ALA A 22 17.87 -5.41 -35.86
C ALA A 22 16.80 -6.50 -35.64
N ASN A 23 16.84 -7.23 -34.51
CA ASN A 23 15.76 -8.12 -34.10
C ASN A 23 14.68 -7.38 -33.30
N GLU A 24 15.01 -6.32 -32.56
CA GLU A 24 13.99 -5.40 -31.98
C GLU A 24 13.28 -4.58 -33.07
N ALA A 25 13.98 -4.15 -34.13
CA ALA A 25 13.40 -3.46 -35.28
C ALA A 25 12.57 -4.36 -36.22
N LYS A 26 12.45 -5.66 -35.91
CA LYS A 26 11.55 -6.61 -36.61
C LYS A 26 10.36 -7.05 -35.77
N THR A 27 10.08 -6.37 -34.66
CA THR A 27 8.82 -6.54 -33.92
C THR A 27 7.83 -5.46 -34.37
N GLY A 28 6.83 -5.89 -35.14
CA GLY A 28 5.62 -5.11 -35.33
C GLY A 28 5.32 -4.68 -36.77
N ASP A 29 4.84 -5.62 -37.58
CA ASP A 29 4.02 -5.34 -38.76
C ASP A 29 2.63 -4.79 -38.31
N TRP A 30 2.61 -3.66 -37.56
CA TRP A 30 1.38 -3.08 -36.98
C TRP A 30 0.50 -2.40 -38.03
N ALA A 31 1.03 -2.13 -39.23
CA ALA A 31 0.28 -1.61 -40.37
C ALA A 31 -0.77 -2.60 -40.90
N LYS A 32 -0.80 -3.83 -40.39
CA LYS A 32 -1.77 -4.87 -40.76
C LYS A 32 -2.76 -5.22 -39.66
N SER A 33 -2.78 -4.53 -38.53
CA SER A 33 -3.88 -4.71 -37.59
C SER A 33 -5.16 -4.23 -38.29
N PRO A 34 -6.11 -5.12 -38.62
CA PRO A 34 -7.33 -4.70 -39.30
C PRO A 34 -7.98 -3.67 -38.39
N LEU A 35 -8.16 -2.44 -38.89
CA LEU A 35 -9.01 -1.44 -38.27
C LEU A 35 -10.37 -2.09 -38.03
N ILE A 36 -10.54 -2.68 -36.84
CA ILE A 36 -11.83 -3.11 -36.35
C ILE A 36 -12.66 -1.83 -36.37
N LYS A 37 -13.87 -1.92 -36.95
CA LYS A 37 -14.80 -0.79 -36.98
C LYS A 37 -15.24 -0.48 -35.56
N GLY A 38 -14.39 0.23 -34.83
CA GLY A 38 -14.61 0.62 -33.46
C GLY A 38 -15.81 1.56 -33.36
N VAL A 39 -16.35 1.68 -32.17
CA VAL A 39 -17.43 2.61 -31.85
C VAL A 39 -16.91 3.67 -30.91
N LYS A 40 -17.40 4.90 -31.05
CA LYS A 40 -17.12 5.99 -30.12
C LYS A 40 -18.38 6.72 -29.70
N GLY A 41 -18.38 7.24 -28.48
CA GLY A 41 -19.42 8.10 -27.93
C GLY A 41 -18.82 9.35 -27.31
N LEU A 42 -19.31 10.51 -27.72
CA LEU A 42 -18.97 11.79 -27.12
C LEU A 42 -20.02 12.14 -26.06
N TYR A 43 -19.59 12.43 -24.84
CA TYR A 43 -20.48 12.69 -23.71
C TYR A 43 -20.21 14.05 -23.08
N LYS A 44 -21.26 14.83 -22.87
CA LYS A 44 -21.20 16.05 -22.07
C LYS A 44 -21.18 15.69 -20.59
N VAL A 45 -20.34 16.36 -19.81
CA VAL A 45 -20.38 16.30 -18.34
C VAL A 45 -21.32 17.38 -17.80
N MET A 46 -22.30 16.97 -17.02
CA MET A 46 -23.36 17.83 -16.49
C MET A 46 -22.96 18.33 -15.10
N LYS A 47 -22.21 19.43 -15.07
CA LYS A 47 -21.75 20.07 -13.82
C LYS A 47 -21.69 21.58 -13.96
N ASN A 48 -21.45 22.28 -12.86
CA ASN A 48 -21.17 23.71 -12.91
C ASN A 48 -19.82 23.95 -13.62
N ALA A 49 -19.80 24.91 -14.56
CA ALA A 49 -18.61 25.24 -15.33
C ALA A 49 -17.50 25.83 -14.44
N ASP A 50 -17.90 26.54 -13.38
CA ASP A 50 -16.99 27.26 -12.48
C ASP A 50 -16.34 26.35 -11.42
N THR A 51 -16.72 25.08 -11.33
CA THR A 51 -16.18 24.14 -10.34
C THR A 51 -15.03 23.30 -10.91
N LEU A 52 -14.07 22.95 -10.04
CA LEU A 52 -13.02 22.00 -10.38
C LEU A 52 -13.53 20.55 -10.31
N PRO A 53 -12.98 19.61 -11.10
CA PRO A 53 -12.08 19.83 -12.23
C PRO A 53 -12.85 20.36 -13.45
N HIS A 54 -12.24 21.17 -14.32
CA HIS A 54 -12.92 21.80 -15.47
C HIS A 54 -13.17 20.86 -16.67
N ILE A 55 -13.44 19.58 -16.42
CA ILE A 55 -13.80 18.62 -17.48
C ILE A 55 -15.19 18.96 -18.01
N THR A 56 -15.28 19.27 -19.31
CA THR A 56 -16.54 19.67 -19.96
C THR A 56 -17.19 18.50 -20.71
N HIS A 57 -16.38 17.61 -21.28
CA HIS A 57 -16.84 16.43 -21.98
C HIS A 57 -15.79 15.32 -21.97
N VAL A 58 -16.24 14.11 -22.28
CA VAL A 58 -15.40 12.92 -22.44
C VAL A 58 -15.76 12.18 -23.71
N GLU A 59 -14.77 11.57 -24.35
CA GLU A 59 -14.98 10.62 -25.43
C GLU A 59 -14.63 9.22 -24.93
N MET A 60 -15.54 8.26 -25.15
CA MET A 60 -15.29 6.84 -24.90
C MET A 60 -15.25 6.08 -26.23
N SER A 61 -14.24 5.23 -26.40
CA SER A 61 -14.01 4.52 -27.66
C SER A 61 -13.63 3.07 -27.43
N VAL A 62 -14.11 2.17 -28.30
CA VAL A 62 -13.58 0.81 -28.43
C VAL A 62 -12.74 0.79 -29.70
N LEU A 63 -11.42 0.64 -29.55
CA LEU A 63 -10.47 0.81 -30.65
C LEU A 63 -10.26 -0.48 -31.47
N GLY A 64 -10.50 -1.63 -30.85
CA GLY A 64 -10.30 -2.94 -31.46
C GLY A 64 -10.12 -4.04 -30.43
N SER A 65 -9.50 -5.14 -30.84
CA SER A 65 -9.20 -6.29 -29.99
C SER A 65 -7.77 -6.78 -30.21
N GLU A 66 -7.22 -7.41 -29.21
CA GLU A 66 -5.88 -8.03 -29.21
C GLU A 66 -6.01 -9.43 -28.58
N VAL A 67 -5.19 -10.39 -29.03
CA VAL A 67 -5.15 -11.73 -28.42
C VAL A 67 -3.91 -11.80 -27.55
N VAL A 68 -4.10 -12.05 -26.25
CA VAL A 68 -3.04 -12.23 -25.25
C VAL A 68 -3.28 -13.57 -24.58
N ASP A 69 -2.26 -14.44 -24.54
CA ASP A 69 -2.34 -15.78 -23.95
C ASP A 69 -3.58 -16.57 -24.40
N GLU A 70 -3.81 -16.62 -25.72
CA GLU A 70 -4.95 -17.30 -26.37
C GLU A 70 -6.33 -16.72 -26.04
N LYS A 71 -6.40 -15.61 -25.30
CA LYS A 71 -7.64 -14.94 -24.92
C LYS A 71 -7.78 -13.60 -25.64
N THR A 72 -8.99 -13.32 -26.12
CA THR A 72 -9.30 -12.05 -26.80
C THR A 72 -9.62 -10.98 -25.78
N TYR A 73 -8.91 -9.85 -25.86
CA TYR A 73 -9.13 -8.64 -25.10
C TYR A 73 -9.59 -7.51 -26.05
N LEU A 74 -10.21 -6.48 -25.48
CA LEU A 74 -10.71 -5.29 -26.16
C LEU A 74 -9.89 -4.07 -25.74
N TRP A 75 -9.48 -3.25 -26.71
CA TRP A 75 -8.94 -1.94 -26.42
C TRP A 75 -10.08 -0.95 -26.16
N TRP A 76 -10.17 -0.48 -24.92
CA TRP A 76 -11.08 0.58 -24.51
C TRP A 76 -10.30 1.85 -24.19
N GLN A 77 -10.89 3.00 -24.52
CA GLN A 77 -10.29 4.31 -24.32
C GLN A 77 -11.29 5.27 -23.71
N LEU A 78 -10.78 6.13 -22.84
CA LEU A 78 -11.43 7.35 -22.36
C LEU A 78 -10.50 8.54 -22.57
N THR A 79 -11.00 9.57 -23.23
CA THR A 79 -10.31 10.86 -23.39
C THR A 79 -11.14 11.95 -22.73
N ALA A 80 -10.51 12.71 -21.83
CA ALA A 80 -11.17 13.79 -21.10
C ALA A 80 -10.72 15.16 -21.60
N PHE A 81 -11.68 16.07 -21.74
CA PHE A 81 -11.48 17.38 -22.34
C PHE A 81 -11.86 18.51 -21.38
N GLU A 82 -11.07 19.58 -21.41
CA GLU A 82 -11.43 20.89 -20.88
C GLU A 82 -11.67 21.82 -22.06
N ASN A 83 -12.95 22.12 -22.33
CA ASN A 83 -13.38 22.69 -23.60
C ASN A 83 -12.87 21.82 -24.76
N GLU A 84 -12.16 22.38 -25.74
CA GLU A 84 -11.62 21.62 -26.88
C GLU A 84 -10.22 21.03 -26.61
N ARG A 85 -9.65 21.30 -25.44
CA ARG A 85 -8.29 20.84 -25.09
C ARG A 85 -8.37 19.48 -24.42
N ILE A 86 -7.67 18.49 -24.98
CA ILE A 86 -7.44 17.22 -24.29
C ILE A 86 -6.66 17.51 -23.02
N ARG A 87 -7.10 16.92 -21.91
CA ARG A 87 -6.37 16.92 -20.64
C ARG A 87 -5.60 15.64 -20.43
N TYR A 88 -6.30 14.51 -20.56
CA TYR A 88 -5.68 13.20 -20.50
C TYR A 88 -6.44 12.17 -21.32
N THR A 89 -5.78 11.04 -21.56
CA THR A 89 -6.35 9.85 -22.16
C THR A 89 -5.90 8.63 -21.37
N ILE A 90 -6.83 7.71 -21.11
CA ILE A 90 -6.52 6.37 -20.60
C ILE A 90 -6.87 5.34 -21.67
N LYS A 91 -6.05 4.30 -21.78
CA LYS A 91 -6.28 3.14 -22.65
C LYS A 91 -6.13 1.88 -21.83
N LEU A 92 -7.12 1.01 -21.88
CA LEU A 92 -7.15 -0.27 -21.18
C LEU A 92 -7.30 -1.40 -22.21
N LEU A 93 -6.50 -2.46 -22.05
CA LEU A 93 -6.74 -3.72 -22.76
C LEU A 93 -7.51 -4.65 -21.81
N VAL A 94 -8.82 -4.77 -22.03
CA VAL A 94 -9.75 -5.38 -21.07
C VAL A 94 -10.40 -6.63 -21.61
N GLU A 95 -10.65 -7.61 -20.76
CA GLU A 95 -11.34 -8.84 -21.18
C GLU A 95 -12.77 -8.56 -21.67
N ASN A 96 -13.46 -7.63 -21.03
CA ASN A 96 -14.82 -7.25 -21.37
C ASN A 96 -15.15 -5.83 -20.86
N LEU A 97 -16.28 -5.29 -21.29
CA LEU A 97 -16.74 -3.93 -20.95
C LEU A 97 -17.78 -3.91 -19.82
N LYS A 98 -17.88 -4.97 -18.99
CA LYS A 98 -18.87 -5.02 -17.90
C LYS A 98 -18.58 -4.01 -16.78
N PHE A 99 -17.33 -3.59 -16.61
CA PHE A 99 -16.94 -2.55 -15.65
C PHE A 99 -17.63 -1.18 -15.91
N LEU A 100 -18.19 -0.97 -17.11
CA LEU A 100 -18.98 0.22 -17.43
C LEU A 100 -20.41 0.14 -16.88
N SER A 101 -20.84 -1.01 -16.35
CA SER A 101 -22.16 -1.16 -15.73
C SER A 101 -22.12 -0.78 -14.25
N MET A 102 -23.26 -0.35 -13.69
CA MET A 102 -23.37 -0.06 -12.25
C MET A 102 -23.28 -1.32 -11.38
N GLU A 103 -23.68 -2.47 -11.92
CA GLU A 103 -23.76 -3.74 -11.19
C GLU A 103 -22.40 -4.44 -11.04
N ASN A 104 -21.45 -4.18 -11.95
CA ASN A 104 -20.17 -4.86 -11.97
C ASN A 104 -19.00 -3.88 -11.84
N ARG A 105 -18.25 -4.01 -10.73
CA ARG A 105 -17.07 -3.19 -10.43
C ARG A 105 -15.74 -3.90 -10.72
N GLU A 106 -15.78 -5.12 -11.25
CA GLU A 106 -14.58 -5.88 -11.56
C GLU A 106 -13.99 -5.45 -12.91
N LEU A 107 -12.68 -5.18 -12.92
CA LEU A 107 -11.92 -4.85 -14.11
C LEU A 107 -10.72 -5.78 -14.24
N ASN A 108 -10.77 -6.67 -15.23
CA ASN A 108 -9.63 -7.48 -15.64
C ASN A 108 -8.96 -6.81 -16.84
N ALA A 109 -7.89 -6.04 -16.57
CA ALA A 109 -7.08 -5.38 -17.58
C ALA A 109 -5.74 -6.10 -17.73
N ASP A 110 -5.34 -6.39 -18.96
CA ASP A 110 -4.01 -6.88 -19.30
C ASP A 110 -3.01 -5.73 -19.42
N ARG A 111 -3.45 -4.59 -19.96
CA ARG A 111 -2.64 -3.38 -20.13
C ARG A 111 -3.37 -2.13 -19.63
N TYR A 112 -2.64 -1.22 -19.00
CA TYR A 112 -3.13 0.09 -18.57
C TYR A 112 -2.15 1.18 -18.97
N LEU A 113 -2.61 2.07 -19.86
CA LEU A 113 -1.84 3.21 -20.35
C LEU A 113 -2.51 4.51 -19.90
N PHE A 114 -1.71 5.43 -19.39
CA PHE A 114 -2.13 6.77 -19.02
C PHE A 114 -1.31 7.80 -19.81
N HIS A 115 -1.99 8.77 -20.40
CA HIS A 115 -1.37 9.87 -21.14
C HIS A 115 -1.93 11.19 -20.68
N GLU A 116 -1.11 11.95 -19.96
CA GLU A 116 -1.36 13.35 -19.61
C GLU A 116 -0.88 14.25 -20.75
N THR A 117 -1.66 15.27 -21.11
CA THR A 117 -1.37 16.11 -22.28
C THR A 117 -0.03 16.82 -22.15
N GLY A 118 0.80 16.69 -23.17
CA GLY A 118 2.15 17.26 -23.20
C GLY A 118 3.22 16.39 -22.52
N LYS A 119 2.86 15.22 -22.01
CA LYS A 119 3.79 14.24 -21.43
C LYS A 119 3.86 12.98 -22.28
N GLN A 120 4.90 12.17 -22.06
CA GLN A 120 4.99 10.86 -22.67
C GLN A 120 3.89 9.94 -22.08
N PRO A 121 3.22 9.10 -22.89
CA PRO A 121 2.35 8.05 -22.37
C PRO A 121 3.12 7.09 -21.46
N LEU A 122 2.50 6.70 -20.36
CA LEU A 122 3.03 5.75 -19.38
C LEU A 122 2.20 4.47 -19.42
N GLU A 123 2.86 3.33 -19.24
CA GLU A 123 2.24 2.01 -19.06
C GLU A 123 2.66 1.46 -17.69
N TYR A 124 1.70 1.22 -16.81
CA TYR A 124 1.97 0.75 -15.45
C TYR A 124 1.81 -0.76 -15.38
N LEU A 125 2.88 -1.43 -14.95
CA LEU A 125 2.98 -2.88 -14.93
C LEU A 125 3.29 -3.36 -13.52
N ASN A 126 2.62 -4.42 -13.10
CA ASN A 126 3.04 -5.17 -11.93
C ASN A 126 4.32 -5.93 -12.28
N LEU A 127 5.39 -5.70 -11.52
CA LEU A 127 6.72 -6.25 -11.74
C LEU A 127 6.72 -7.78 -11.82
N HIS A 128 5.86 -8.45 -11.05
CA HIS A 128 5.84 -9.91 -10.91
C HIS A 128 5.00 -10.60 -11.98
N THR A 129 3.90 -9.97 -12.40
CA THR A 129 2.95 -10.59 -13.34
C THR A 129 3.11 -10.07 -14.76
N GLY A 130 3.76 -8.92 -14.95
CA GLY A 130 3.82 -8.21 -16.23
C GLY A 130 2.47 -7.65 -16.70
N LYS A 131 1.40 -7.77 -15.90
CA LYS A 131 0.05 -7.27 -16.21
C LYS A 131 -0.13 -5.84 -15.75
N ALA A 132 -1.23 -5.21 -16.19
CA ALA A 132 -1.64 -3.88 -15.76
C ALA A 132 -1.66 -3.74 -14.23
N LEU A 133 -0.95 -2.74 -13.71
CA LEU A 133 -1.15 -2.25 -12.36
C LEU A 133 -2.08 -1.05 -12.40
N LEU A 134 -3.24 -1.15 -11.77
CA LEU A 134 -4.25 -0.09 -11.74
C LEU A 134 -4.05 0.85 -10.53
N PRO A 135 -4.53 2.11 -10.57
CA PRO A 135 -4.45 3.01 -9.43
C PRO A 135 -5.22 2.51 -8.20
N ASP A 136 -4.65 2.77 -7.02
CA ASP A 136 -5.02 2.15 -5.74
C ASP A 136 -5.81 3.11 -4.83
N ILE A 137 -6.78 3.83 -5.42
CA ILE A 137 -7.71 4.73 -4.71
C ILE A 137 -9.12 4.49 -5.28
N HIS A 138 -9.58 3.25 -5.16
CA HIS A 138 -10.88 2.79 -5.69
C HIS A 138 -11.06 3.09 -7.18
N PHE A 139 -10.03 2.89 -8.00
CA PHE A 139 -9.96 3.44 -9.37
C PHE A 139 -11.18 3.18 -10.25
N VAL A 140 -11.58 1.91 -10.34
CA VAL A 140 -12.73 1.49 -11.16
C VAL A 140 -14.00 2.13 -10.65
N ALA A 141 -14.09 2.36 -9.33
CA ALA A 141 -15.27 2.94 -8.76
C ALA A 141 -15.30 4.47 -8.90
N ASN A 142 -14.16 5.09 -8.61
CA ASN A 142 -13.83 6.50 -8.61
C ASN A 142 -13.96 7.18 -9.98
N PHE A 143 -13.22 6.59 -10.93
CA PHE A 143 -12.63 7.36 -12.02
C PHE A 143 -12.92 6.76 -13.40
N LEU A 144 -13.65 5.64 -13.47
CA LEU A 144 -14.16 5.12 -14.74
C LEU A 144 -15.63 5.52 -14.96
N PRO A 145 -16.04 5.87 -16.18
CA PRO A 145 -17.44 6.14 -16.48
C PRO A 145 -18.33 4.91 -16.27
N ARG A 146 -19.57 5.14 -15.86
CA ARG A 146 -20.57 4.08 -15.68
C ARG A 146 -21.90 4.46 -16.28
N SER A 147 -22.65 3.48 -16.81
CA SER A 147 -24.03 3.68 -17.23
C SER A 147 -24.94 3.96 -16.04
N ALA A 148 -25.95 4.81 -16.18
CA ALA A 148 -27.01 4.88 -15.17
C ALA A 148 -27.78 3.54 -15.12
N SER A 149 -28.30 3.15 -13.95
CA SER A 149 -29.17 1.97 -13.89
C SER A 149 -30.44 2.21 -14.73
N ALA A 150 -31.09 1.14 -15.21
CA ALA A 150 -32.33 1.27 -15.98
C ALA A 150 -33.46 1.94 -15.17
N ASP A 151 -33.37 1.93 -13.84
CA ASP A 151 -34.39 2.45 -12.91
C ASP A 151 -34.07 3.87 -12.39
N GLU A 152 -32.86 4.40 -12.60
CA GLU A 152 -32.48 5.78 -12.27
C GLU A 152 -32.82 6.74 -13.42
N GLU A 153 -34.12 6.87 -13.73
CA GLU A 153 -34.60 8.06 -14.44
C GLU A 153 -34.57 9.26 -13.47
N LEU A 154 -33.47 10.01 -13.46
CA LEU A 154 -33.43 11.32 -12.82
C LEU A 154 -34.52 12.25 -13.43
N PRO A 155 -35.19 13.06 -12.59
CA PRO A 155 -36.34 13.87 -13.02
C PRO A 155 -35.90 15.04 -13.90
N MET A 156 -36.67 15.26 -14.97
CA MET A 156 -36.78 16.49 -15.76
C MET A 156 -35.47 17.12 -16.26
N PHE A 157 -35.17 16.93 -17.55
CA PHE A 157 -35.07 18.05 -18.50
C PHE A 157 -35.09 17.51 -19.94
N CYS A 158 -35.85 18.20 -20.80
CA CYS A 158 -35.97 18.04 -22.25
C CYS A 158 -37.00 17.02 -22.80
N ALA A 159 -38.28 17.33 -22.60
CA ALA A 159 -39.41 16.77 -23.38
C ALA A 159 -39.55 17.37 -24.80
N LEU A 160 -38.48 17.93 -25.39
CA LEU A 160 -38.56 18.65 -26.68
C LEU A 160 -37.63 18.15 -27.79
N CYS A 161 -36.85 17.08 -27.58
CA CYS A 161 -35.95 16.56 -28.62
C CYS A 161 -36.37 15.19 -29.20
N SER A 162 -37.52 14.64 -28.82
CA SER A 162 -37.97 13.31 -29.29
C SER A 162 -38.96 13.39 -30.45
N ALA A 163 -38.67 14.24 -31.44
CA ALA A 163 -39.36 14.19 -32.72
C ALA A 163 -38.31 14.15 -33.85
N THR A 164 -38.36 13.08 -34.63
CA THR A 164 -37.69 12.86 -35.93
C THR A 164 -36.25 12.33 -35.94
N LEU A 165 -36.06 11.07 -35.54
CA LEU A 165 -35.15 10.18 -36.28
C LEU A 165 -35.76 8.76 -36.35
N PRO A 166 -35.91 8.16 -37.55
CA PRO A 166 -36.49 6.83 -37.68
C PRO A 166 -35.54 5.74 -37.17
N LEU A 167 -36.08 4.88 -36.32
CA LEU A 167 -35.56 3.56 -35.96
C LEU A 167 -35.20 2.79 -37.24
N VAL A 168 -33.92 2.45 -37.41
CA VAL A 168 -33.46 1.46 -38.40
C VAL A 168 -32.44 0.55 -37.73
N ASP A 169 -32.90 -0.64 -37.33
CA ASP A 169 -32.27 -1.98 -37.45
C ASP A 169 -30.73 -2.14 -37.45
N ALA A 170 -30.00 -1.41 -36.59
CA ALA A 170 -28.56 -1.63 -36.36
C ALA A 170 -28.20 -2.10 -34.93
N LEU A 171 -29.20 -2.41 -34.10
CA LEU A 171 -29.04 -2.71 -32.67
C LEU A 171 -28.71 -4.17 -32.32
N THR A 172 -28.50 -5.05 -33.30
CA THR A 172 -28.19 -6.47 -33.06
C THR A 172 -26.70 -6.82 -33.09
N SER A 173 -25.81 -5.86 -33.39
CA SER A 173 -24.37 -6.08 -33.18
C SER A 173 -24.06 -6.00 -31.68
N PRO A 174 -23.46 -7.03 -31.06
CA PRO A 174 -23.04 -7.01 -29.65
C PRO A 174 -22.24 -5.75 -29.29
N THR A 175 -21.50 -5.19 -30.25
CA THR A 175 -20.65 -4.00 -30.05
C THR A 175 -21.38 -2.69 -29.79
N HIS A 176 -22.66 -2.54 -30.16
CA HIS A 176 -23.42 -1.30 -29.92
C HIS A 176 -24.01 -1.21 -28.50
N LYS A 177 -24.00 -2.30 -27.71
CA LYS A 177 -24.48 -2.30 -26.31
C LYS A 177 -23.55 -1.57 -25.34
N HIS A 178 -22.36 -1.17 -25.77
CA HIS A 178 -21.31 -0.68 -24.87
C HIS A 178 -21.19 0.86 -24.81
N ILE A 179 -21.95 1.58 -25.63
CA ILE A 179 -22.09 3.05 -25.55
C ILE A 179 -23.49 3.34 -25.00
N PHE A 180 -23.55 3.75 -23.74
CA PHE A 180 -24.80 4.07 -23.05
C PHE A 180 -25.29 5.50 -23.35
N GLN A 181 -26.56 5.79 -23.06
CA GLN A 181 -27.13 7.13 -23.31
C GLN A 181 -26.81 8.12 -22.18
N ARG A 182 -26.81 7.63 -20.94
CA ARG A 182 -26.60 8.39 -19.71
C ARG A 182 -25.79 7.59 -18.73
N GLY A 183 -25.05 8.30 -17.88
CA GLY A 183 -24.17 7.69 -16.91
C GLY A 183 -23.61 8.67 -15.91
N TYR A 184 -22.55 8.24 -15.22
CA TYR A 184 -21.78 9.06 -14.30
C TYR A 184 -20.30 9.01 -14.65
N TYR A 185 -19.61 10.13 -14.45
CA TYR A 185 -18.16 10.23 -14.55
C TYR A 185 -17.65 11.30 -13.59
N LEU A 186 -16.64 10.96 -12.79
CA LEU A 186 -16.09 11.82 -11.73
C LEU A 186 -17.18 12.38 -10.79
N GLY A 187 -18.22 11.59 -10.54
CA GLY A 187 -19.34 11.96 -9.68
C GLY A 187 -20.48 12.71 -10.36
N HIS A 188 -20.28 13.10 -11.63
CA HIS A 188 -21.20 13.95 -12.37
C HIS A 188 -22.00 13.16 -13.39
N PRO A 189 -23.29 13.48 -13.60
CA PRO A 189 -24.04 12.89 -14.69
C PRO A 189 -23.38 13.20 -16.04
N ILE A 190 -23.36 12.23 -16.94
CA ILE A 190 -22.91 12.42 -18.32
C ILE A 190 -24.01 12.04 -19.30
N GLN A 191 -24.10 12.79 -20.40
CA GLN A 191 -25.10 12.57 -21.46
C GLN A 191 -24.42 12.43 -22.82
N LEU A 192 -24.78 11.37 -23.53
CA LEU A 192 -24.31 11.15 -24.90
C LEU A 192 -24.79 12.28 -25.83
N LEU A 193 -23.85 12.92 -26.50
CA LEU A 193 -24.09 13.93 -27.53
C LEU A 193 -24.07 13.33 -28.93
N GLU A 194 -23.04 12.52 -29.21
CA GLU A 194 -22.78 12.01 -30.55
C GLU A 194 -22.27 10.56 -30.50
N ARG A 195 -22.70 9.76 -31.49
CA ARG A 195 -22.13 8.43 -31.77
C ARG A 195 -21.33 8.48 -33.04
N GLY A 196 -20.09 8.02 -32.98
CA GLY A 196 -19.21 7.85 -34.12
C GLY A 196 -18.85 6.38 -34.38
N ARG A 197 -18.30 6.13 -35.56
CA ARG A 197 -17.68 4.85 -35.94
C ARG A 197 -16.23 5.10 -36.35
N ASN A 198 -15.42 4.04 -36.28
CA ASN A 198 -14.02 4.03 -36.69
C ASN A 198 -13.19 5.10 -35.95
N PRO A 199 -13.02 4.98 -34.61
CA PRO A 199 -12.08 5.83 -33.89
C PRO A 199 -10.70 5.70 -34.57
N VAL A 200 -10.06 6.85 -34.83
CA VAL A 200 -8.79 6.94 -35.57
C VAL A 200 -7.57 6.88 -34.62
N ASP A 201 -7.81 6.74 -33.32
CA ASP A 201 -6.75 6.76 -32.33
C ASP A 201 -5.94 5.44 -32.34
N ARG A 202 -4.63 5.57 -32.16
CA ARG A 202 -3.67 4.47 -32.18
C ARG A 202 -3.23 4.15 -30.75
N ILE A 203 -2.88 2.90 -30.49
CA ILE A 203 -2.20 2.56 -29.23
C ILE A 203 -0.79 3.15 -29.29
N PRO A 204 -0.42 4.09 -28.38
CA PRO A 204 0.86 4.75 -28.45
C PRO A 204 1.97 3.83 -27.91
N THR A 205 3.22 4.13 -28.30
CA THR A 205 4.38 3.62 -27.57
C THR A 205 4.47 4.35 -26.23
N ALA A 206 4.46 3.62 -25.12
CA ALA A 206 4.50 4.16 -23.77
C ALA A 206 5.81 3.82 -23.04
N LYS A 207 6.26 4.69 -22.12
CA LYS A 207 7.31 4.35 -21.14
C LYS A 207 6.70 3.35 -20.16
N LYS A 208 7.31 2.17 -20.04
CA LYS A 208 6.86 1.13 -19.12
C LYS A 208 7.43 1.37 -17.72
N LEU A 209 6.57 1.36 -16.72
CA LEU A 209 6.91 1.49 -15.31
C LEU A 209 6.56 0.19 -14.60
N PHE A 210 7.58 -0.60 -14.24
CA PHE A 210 7.42 -1.85 -13.50
C PHE A 210 7.47 -1.56 -12.00
N LEU A 211 6.32 -1.67 -11.36
CA LEU A 211 6.13 -1.37 -9.95
C LEU A 211 5.96 -2.68 -9.17
N ASP A 212 6.55 -2.76 -7.98
CA ASP A 212 6.40 -3.92 -7.08
C ASP A 212 5.31 -3.64 -6.03
N PRO A 213 4.04 -4.03 -6.27
CA PRO A 213 2.95 -3.70 -5.35
C PRO A 213 3.02 -4.47 -4.03
N GLU A 214 3.86 -5.50 -3.93
CA GLU A 214 3.94 -6.36 -2.75
C GLU A 214 5.19 -6.06 -1.89
N LEU A 215 6.08 -5.16 -2.32
CA LEU A 215 7.27 -4.81 -1.56
C LEU A 215 7.63 -3.34 -1.73
N THR A 216 7.47 -2.60 -0.64
CA THR A 216 7.87 -1.20 -0.55
C THR A 216 9.08 -1.04 0.34
N ILE A 217 10.09 -0.33 -0.17
CA ILE A 217 11.28 0.07 0.55
C ILE A 217 11.40 1.58 0.46
N GLY A 218 11.44 2.25 1.60
CA GLY A 218 11.40 3.71 1.59
C GLY A 218 11.66 4.36 2.93
N THR A 219 11.61 5.68 2.89
CA THR A 219 11.76 6.57 4.04
C THR A 219 10.49 7.39 4.21
N GLY A 220 10.11 7.64 5.46
CA GLY A 220 8.95 8.48 5.80
C GLY A 220 9.16 9.98 5.59
N ARG A 221 10.30 10.41 5.02
CA ARG A 221 10.69 11.82 4.88
C ARG A 221 11.28 12.11 3.51
N ASN A 222 11.17 13.38 3.10
CA ASN A 222 11.69 13.90 1.83
C ASN A 222 13.01 14.66 1.98
N PHE A 223 13.77 14.29 3.01
CA PHE A 223 15.05 14.86 3.42
C PHE A 223 15.90 13.76 4.08
N HIS A 224 17.18 14.04 4.28
CA HIS A 224 18.11 13.16 4.98
C HIS A 224 19.08 13.96 5.85
N ASP A 225 19.80 13.30 6.75
CA ASP A 225 20.85 13.95 7.52
C ASP A 225 22.08 14.27 6.65
N ALA A 226 22.67 15.44 6.85
CA ALA A 226 23.78 15.95 6.04
C ALA A 226 25.08 15.17 6.26
N ASP A 227 25.29 14.67 7.49
CA ASP A 227 26.55 14.07 7.91
C ASP A 227 26.65 12.56 7.61
N GLY A 228 25.53 11.89 7.38
CA GLY A 228 25.46 10.45 7.07
C GLY A 228 25.95 9.54 8.19
N LYS A 229 25.98 9.98 9.45
CA LYS A 229 26.55 9.24 10.60
C LYS A 229 25.67 9.32 11.84
N ARG A 230 25.74 8.27 12.68
CA ARG A 230 24.99 8.22 13.95
C ARG A 230 25.54 9.24 14.96
N LEU A 231 24.63 10.01 15.56
CA LEU A 231 24.91 10.82 16.75
C LEU A 231 24.65 10.05 18.05
N TYR A 232 23.64 9.17 18.04
CA TYR A 232 23.24 8.36 19.19
C TYR A 232 23.51 6.88 18.90
N TYR A 233 24.07 6.17 19.88
CA TYR A 233 24.36 4.75 19.78
C TYR A 233 23.47 3.94 20.74
N PRO A 234 22.86 2.83 20.28
CA PRO A 234 22.06 1.96 21.12
C PRO A 234 22.80 1.53 22.39
N GLY A 235 22.10 1.53 23.52
CA GLY A 235 22.65 1.13 24.82
C GLY A 235 23.65 2.11 25.44
N GLN A 236 23.94 3.24 24.79
CA GLN A 236 24.80 4.30 25.34
C GLN A 236 23.97 5.47 25.86
N PRO A 237 24.45 6.20 26.90
CA PRO A 237 23.82 7.45 27.29
C PRO A 237 23.87 8.46 26.14
N ALA A 238 22.92 9.39 26.13
CA ALA A 238 22.92 10.50 25.19
C ALA A 238 24.28 11.24 25.26
N PRO A 239 24.88 11.61 24.12
CA PRO A 239 26.10 12.40 24.11
C PRO A 239 25.92 13.73 24.86
N GLU A 240 27.01 14.25 25.43
CA GLU A 240 26.99 15.55 26.11
C GLU A 240 26.45 16.63 25.17
N GLY A 241 25.50 17.43 25.67
CA GLY A 241 24.88 18.52 24.91
C GLY A 241 23.69 18.12 24.03
N ASN A 242 23.27 16.85 23.99
CA ASN A 242 22.14 16.35 23.20
C ASN A 242 22.18 16.88 21.74
N PRO A 243 23.21 16.50 20.97
CA PRO A 243 23.39 17.05 19.63
C PRO A 243 22.23 16.66 18.69
N GLU A 244 21.90 17.56 17.78
CA GLU A 244 20.86 17.35 16.77
C GLU A 244 21.44 17.05 15.40
N TYR A 245 20.71 16.23 14.62
CA TYR A 245 21.01 16.04 13.21
C TYR A 245 20.69 17.32 12.43
N THR A 246 21.56 17.66 11.48
CA THR A 246 21.27 18.68 10.46
C THR A 246 20.68 17.99 9.25
N TYR A 247 19.48 18.42 8.82
CA TYR A 247 18.78 17.82 7.68
C TYR A 247 18.89 18.67 6.42
N VAL A 248 19.02 18.00 5.28
CA VAL A 248 19.00 18.60 3.95
C VAL A 248 17.91 17.94 3.12
N LYS A 249 17.15 18.76 2.38
CA LYS A 249 16.07 18.29 1.52
C LYS A 249 16.63 17.50 0.34
N PHE A 250 15.97 16.40 -0.03
CA PHE A 250 16.36 15.66 -1.23
C PHE A 250 16.26 16.53 -2.49
N VAL A 251 17.28 16.44 -3.33
CA VAL A 251 17.32 17.01 -4.69
C VAL A 251 17.08 15.91 -5.73
N GLU A 252 16.97 16.28 -7.01
CA GLU A 252 16.72 15.32 -8.11
C GLU A 252 17.76 14.20 -8.16
N GLU A 253 19.04 14.54 -7.92
CA GLU A 253 20.14 13.59 -7.90
C GLU A 253 20.00 12.54 -6.79
N ASP A 254 19.48 12.92 -5.63
CA ASP A 254 19.24 11.97 -4.54
C ASP A 254 18.17 10.96 -4.92
N TYR A 255 17.06 11.42 -5.52
CA TYR A 255 16.04 10.50 -6.01
C TYR A 255 16.59 9.57 -7.09
N ARG A 256 17.40 10.08 -8.02
CA ARG A 256 18.04 9.26 -9.05
C ARG A 256 18.93 8.17 -8.43
N GLU A 257 19.76 8.51 -7.45
CA GLU A 257 20.60 7.55 -6.72
C GLU A 257 19.74 6.52 -5.98
N LEU A 258 18.77 6.98 -5.19
CA LEU A 258 17.93 6.13 -4.36
C LEU A 258 17.11 5.14 -5.19
N ILE A 259 16.59 5.58 -6.35
CA ILE A 259 15.77 4.74 -7.22
C ILE A 259 16.63 3.74 -7.98
N HIS A 260 17.68 4.19 -8.67
CA HIS A 260 18.38 3.37 -9.67
C HIS A 260 19.63 2.66 -9.15
N GLU A 261 20.30 3.20 -8.13
CA GLU A 261 21.54 2.63 -7.59
C GLU A 261 21.34 1.92 -6.26
N VAL A 262 20.40 2.41 -5.43
CA VAL A 262 20.11 1.83 -4.11
C VAL A 262 18.93 0.86 -4.20
N GLY A 263 17.90 1.20 -4.99
CA GLY A 263 16.70 0.39 -5.15
C GLY A 263 15.62 0.68 -4.11
N MET A 264 15.48 1.91 -3.62
CA MET A 264 14.27 2.33 -2.91
C MET A 264 13.13 2.56 -3.90
N ASN A 265 11.89 2.26 -3.49
CA ASN A 265 10.72 2.33 -4.39
C ASN A 265 9.46 2.92 -3.74
N LEU A 266 9.57 3.57 -2.57
CA LEU A 266 8.50 4.34 -1.94
C LEU A 266 9.04 5.66 -1.39
N PHE A 267 8.41 6.78 -1.77
CA PHE A 267 8.84 8.11 -1.34
C PHE A 267 7.67 8.99 -0.87
N THR A 268 7.84 9.64 0.27
CA THR A 268 7.05 10.84 0.60
C THR A 268 7.72 12.04 -0.02
N ILE A 269 6.99 12.89 -0.75
CA ILE A 269 7.56 14.01 -1.52
C ILE A 269 6.77 15.31 -1.35
N SER A 270 7.47 16.45 -1.45
CA SER A 270 6.84 17.77 -1.54
C SER A 270 6.45 18.13 -2.98
N PRO A 271 5.58 19.13 -3.21
CA PRO A 271 5.12 19.52 -4.54
C PRO A 271 6.23 19.76 -5.58
N ASP A 272 7.29 20.46 -5.18
CA ASP A 272 8.43 20.78 -6.04
C ASP A 272 9.30 19.56 -6.40
N GLN A 273 9.24 18.49 -5.59
CA GLN A 273 9.95 17.24 -5.84
C GLN A 273 9.13 16.27 -6.70
N ARG A 274 7.84 16.54 -6.93
CA ARG A 274 6.91 15.64 -7.63
C ARG A 274 7.43 15.22 -9.01
N GLN A 275 7.96 16.17 -9.76
CA GLN A 275 8.49 15.92 -11.11
C GLN A 275 9.66 14.93 -11.14
N TYR A 276 10.38 14.72 -10.03
CA TYR A 276 11.52 13.81 -9.98
C TYR A 276 11.09 12.33 -9.99
N VAL A 277 9.84 12.02 -9.62
CA VAL A 277 9.37 10.63 -9.45
C VAL A 277 8.13 10.27 -10.26
N LEU A 278 7.41 11.25 -10.82
CA LEU A 278 6.13 11.03 -11.52
C LEU A 278 6.20 9.95 -12.59
N ASP A 279 7.30 9.94 -13.34
CA ASP A 279 7.50 9.06 -14.48
C ASP A 279 8.53 7.96 -14.16
N GLU A 280 8.84 7.73 -12.89
CA GLU A 280 9.76 6.68 -12.42
C GLU A 280 9.02 5.46 -11.87
N PRO A 281 9.63 4.25 -11.90
CA PRO A 281 9.01 3.00 -11.48
C PRO A 281 9.00 2.84 -9.95
N VAL A 282 8.54 3.86 -9.24
CA VAL A 282 8.46 3.92 -7.77
C VAL A 282 7.14 4.49 -7.32
N PHE A 283 6.65 4.08 -6.16
CA PHE A 283 5.48 4.66 -5.54
C PHE A 283 5.81 5.98 -4.85
N PHE A 284 4.84 6.89 -4.81
CA PHE A 284 4.98 8.13 -4.08
C PHE A 284 3.71 8.57 -3.37
N ILE A 285 3.92 9.31 -2.29
CA ILE A 285 2.91 9.96 -1.45
C ILE A 285 3.16 11.45 -1.50
N SER A 286 2.12 12.23 -1.76
CA SER A 286 2.25 13.68 -1.91
C SER A 286 0.92 14.35 -1.59
N ASN A 287 1.01 15.57 -1.08
CA ASN A 287 -0.16 16.43 -0.94
C ASN A 287 -0.69 16.88 -2.33
N LEU A 288 -1.79 17.63 -2.33
CA LEU A 288 -2.45 18.08 -3.57
C LEU A 288 -1.98 19.45 -4.08
N ASP A 289 -1.01 20.08 -3.42
CA ASP A 289 -0.57 21.41 -3.84
C ASP A 289 0.14 21.31 -5.19
N ASP A 290 -0.24 22.20 -6.12
CA ASP A 290 0.24 22.22 -7.51
C ASP A 290 0.01 20.90 -8.28
N ALA A 291 -0.87 20.02 -7.79
CA ALA A 291 -1.20 18.78 -8.46
C ALA A 291 -2.23 19.01 -9.59
N ASN A 292 -2.02 18.35 -10.72
CA ASN A 292 -3.03 18.25 -11.78
C ASN A 292 -4.07 17.22 -11.36
N ILE A 293 -5.26 17.69 -11.00
CA ILE A 293 -6.40 16.85 -10.62
C ILE A 293 -7.46 16.92 -11.73
N PRO A 294 -8.02 15.78 -12.17
CA PRO A 294 -7.91 14.44 -11.58
C PRO A 294 -6.74 13.59 -12.10
N GLU A 295 -5.86 14.10 -12.95
CA GLU A 295 -4.77 13.34 -13.59
C GLU A 295 -3.92 12.54 -12.62
N LEU A 296 -3.61 13.09 -11.45
CA LEU A 296 -2.85 12.42 -10.41
C LEU A 296 -3.48 11.08 -9.98
N PHE A 297 -4.82 10.99 -9.94
CA PHE A 297 -5.56 9.79 -9.52
C PHE A 297 -5.58 8.69 -10.60
N TYR A 298 -5.15 9.00 -11.82
CA TYR A 298 -4.95 8.01 -12.87
C TYR A 298 -3.52 7.43 -12.85
N ARG A 299 -2.64 7.87 -11.96
CA ARG A 299 -1.28 7.33 -11.86
C ARG A 299 -1.24 6.15 -10.90
N SER A 300 -0.82 4.97 -11.37
CA SER A 300 -0.74 3.78 -10.53
C SER A 300 0.39 3.84 -9.50
N ASN A 301 1.36 4.73 -9.69
CA ASN A 301 2.42 4.98 -8.71
C ASN A 301 2.04 6.02 -7.64
N TYR A 302 0.87 6.65 -7.70
CA TYR A 302 0.40 7.53 -6.62
C TYR A 302 -0.34 6.73 -5.55
N LYS A 303 0.11 6.83 -4.29
CA LYS A 303 -0.46 6.09 -3.14
C LYS A 303 -1.38 6.91 -2.23
N GLY A 304 -1.54 8.21 -2.49
CA GLY A 304 -2.43 9.09 -1.72
C GLY A 304 -1.68 10.17 -0.93
N LEU A 305 -2.33 10.67 0.13
CA LEU A 305 -1.84 11.80 0.94
C LEU A 305 -0.95 11.38 2.10
N VAL A 306 -1.22 10.22 2.68
CA VAL A 306 -0.50 9.70 3.84
C VAL A 306 0.15 8.36 3.54
N GLN A 307 1.30 8.12 4.18
CA GLN A 307 2.01 6.85 4.11
C GLN A 307 1.41 5.81 5.05
N PHE A 308 0.97 6.26 6.22
CA PHE A 308 0.51 5.41 7.32
C PHE A 308 -0.38 6.18 8.29
N MET A 309 -1.07 5.44 9.17
CA MET A 309 -1.69 5.96 10.39
C MET A 309 -0.70 5.90 11.56
N ASP A 310 -0.48 7.03 12.23
CA ASP A 310 0.56 7.15 13.26
C ASP A 310 0.04 6.76 14.66
N GLU A 311 0.65 5.69 15.20
CA GLU A 311 0.54 5.14 16.56
C GLU A 311 -0.87 5.16 17.20
N PRO A 312 -1.90 4.60 16.54
CA PRO A 312 -3.26 4.74 17.01
C PRO A 312 -3.56 3.90 18.26
N VAL A 313 -2.84 2.77 18.52
CA VAL A 313 -2.96 2.04 19.79
C VAL A 313 -2.34 2.86 20.92
N TYR A 314 -1.13 3.38 20.73
CA TYR A 314 -0.49 4.24 21.75
C TYR A 314 -1.37 5.44 22.12
N LEU A 315 -1.95 6.11 21.12
CA LEU A 315 -2.83 7.25 21.34
C LEU A 315 -4.17 6.85 21.98
N ALA A 316 -4.70 5.68 21.65
CA ALA A 316 -5.88 5.13 22.32
C ALA A 316 -5.59 4.79 23.79
N MET A 317 -4.44 4.17 24.10
CA MET A 317 -4.00 3.85 25.46
C MET A 317 -3.88 5.09 26.36
N ALA A 318 -3.57 6.25 25.80
CA ALA A 318 -3.52 7.52 26.51
C ALA A 318 -4.90 8.19 26.67
N HIS A 319 -5.96 7.67 26.05
CA HIS A 319 -7.27 8.28 26.06
C HIS A 319 -7.99 8.11 27.41
N LYS A 320 -8.62 9.19 27.88
CA LYS A 320 -9.34 9.22 29.16
C LYS A 320 -10.43 8.14 29.28
N ASP A 321 -11.04 7.71 28.18
CA ASP A 321 -12.13 6.74 28.24
C ASP A 321 -11.65 5.32 28.62
N LEU A 322 -10.32 5.07 28.53
CA LEU A 322 -9.72 3.84 29.01
C LEU A 322 -9.48 3.84 30.51
N THR A 323 -9.39 5.00 31.18
CA THR A 323 -9.02 5.07 32.61
C THR A 323 -10.03 4.36 33.50
N GLU A 324 -11.31 4.39 33.14
CA GLU A 324 -12.39 3.73 33.89
C GLU A 324 -12.53 2.23 33.58
N THR A 325 -11.74 1.71 32.64
CA THR A 325 -11.91 0.32 32.18
C THR A 325 -11.25 -0.65 33.14
N ARG A 326 -11.97 -1.70 33.54
CA ARG A 326 -11.54 -2.61 34.60
C ARG A 326 -11.22 -4.01 34.14
N ILE A 327 -11.69 -4.38 32.96
CA ILE A 327 -11.46 -5.71 32.39
C ILE A 327 -10.76 -5.60 31.03
N PRO A 328 -9.80 -6.48 30.72
CA PRO A 328 -8.99 -6.38 29.51
C PRO A 328 -9.80 -6.36 28.21
N VAL A 329 -10.87 -7.16 28.12
CA VAL A 329 -11.75 -7.25 26.94
C VAL A 329 -12.41 -5.90 26.62
N GLU A 330 -12.95 -5.22 27.63
CA GLU A 330 -13.54 -3.88 27.45
C GLU A 330 -12.51 -2.85 26.98
N ALA A 331 -11.27 -2.96 27.47
CA ALA A 331 -10.19 -2.03 27.09
C ALA A 331 -9.83 -2.23 25.62
N ALA A 332 -9.65 -3.49 25.20
CA ALA A 332 -9.43 -3.86 23.81
C ALA A 332 -10.54 -3.34 22.88
N ASP A 333 -11.82 -3.58 23.21
CA ASP A 333 -12.94 -3.15 22.37
C ASP A 333 -13.05 -1.63 22.26
N LYS A 334 -12.77 -0.91 23.34
CA LYS A 334 -12.68 0.56 23.31
C LYS A 334 -11.54 1.05 22.43
N VAL A 335 -10.36 0.44 22.52
CA VAL A 335 -9.23 0.76 21.64
C VAL A 335 -9.60 0.52 20.17
N VAL A 336 -10.16 -0.64 19.84
CA VAL A 336 -10.63 -0.96 18.47
C VAL A 336 -11.63 0.09 17.97
N SER A 337 -12.59 0.48 18.81
CA SER A 337 -13.58 1.50 18.45
C SER A 337 -12.94 2.86 18.17
N GLN A 338 -12.00 3.31 19.01
CA GLN A 338 -11.31 4.59 18.84
C GLN A 338 -10.43 4.61 17.59
N ILE A 339 -9.71 3.52 17.32
CA ILE A 339 -8.91 3.37 16.11
C ILE A 339 -9.82 3.43 14.88
N ARG A 340 -10.92 2.66 14.86
CA ARG A 340 -11.87 2.65 13.75
C ARG A 340 -12.49 4.03 13.52
N GLU A 341 -12.89 4.72 14.59
CA GLU A 341 -13.44 6.07 14.49
C GLU A 341 -12.43 7.02 13.82
N ARG A 342 -11.17 7.01 14.26
CA ARG A 342 -10.12 7.84 13.68
C ARG A 342 -9.77 7.44 12.25
N PHE A 343 -9.73 6.15 11.93
CA PHE A 343 -9.49 5.66 10.57
C PHE A 343 -10.61 6.05 9.61
N LEU A 344 -11.87 6.07 10.05
CA LEU A 344 -13.01 6.48 9.23
C LEU A 344 -13.28 8.00 9.27
N ALA A 345 -12.48 8.78 9.99
CA ALA A 345 -12.68 10.22 10.13
C ALA A 345 -12.22 11.03 8.91
N ASP A 346 -12.43 12.36 8.98
CA ASP A 346 -11.96 13.34 7.98
C ASP A 346 -10.61 14.00 8.36
N GLY A 347 -10.07 13.65 9.54
CA GLY A 347 -8.79 14.17 10.05
C GLY A 347 -7.58 13.70 9.24
N SER A 348 -6.38 14.19 9.57
CA SER A 348 -5.16 13.98 8.74
C SER A 348 -4.83 12.52 8.43
N TYR A 349 -5.20 11.58 9.30
CA TYR A 349 -4.98 10.14 9.12
C TYR A 349 -6.28 9.36 8.81
N GLY A 350 -7.39 10.06 8.61
CA GLY A 350 -8.66 9.44 8.29
C GLY A 350 -8.78 9.14 6.80
N SER A 351 -9.44 8.05 6.45
CA SER A 351 -9.62 7.60 5.06
C SER A 351 -10.38 8.61 4.21
N ARG A 352 -11.19 9.49 4.82
CA ARG A 352 -11.94 10.55 4.13
C ARG A 352 -11.20 11.88 4.05
N HIS A 353 -9.96 11.96 4.54
CA HIS A 353 -9.17 13.19 4.51
C HIS A 353 -9.00 13.75 3.10
N LEU A 354 -8.70 12.89 2.13
CA LEU A 354 -8.52 13.27 0.72
C LEU A 354 -9.79 13.90 0.13
N ASN A 355 -10.95 13.30 0.37
CA ASN A 355 -12.25 13.85 -0.05
C ASN A 355 -12.52 15.22 0.58
N THR A 356 -12.24 15.38 1.87
CA THR A 356 -12.40 16.66 2.58
C THR A 356 -11.47 17.74 2.02
N LEU A 357 -10.20 17.43 1.79
CA LEU A 357 -9.22 18.38 1.25
C LEU A 357 -9.58 18.84 -0.17
N LEU A 358 -10.06 17.92 -1.02
CA LEU A 358 -10.55 18.26 -2.36
C LEU A 358 -11.74 19.25 -2.29
N LYS A 359 -12.73 18.98 -1.45
CA LYS A 359 -13.88 19.89 -1.26
C LYS A 359 -13.43 21.27 -0.77
N GLN A 360 -12.50 21.33 0.19
CA GLN A 360 -11.94 22.58 0.70
C GLN A 360 -11.20 23.38 -0.39
N LYS A 361 -10.56 22.69 -1.34
CA LYS A 361 -9.91 23.30 -2.51
C LYS A 361 -10.87 23.66 -3.66
N GLY A 362 -12.18 23.52 -3.46
CA GLY A 362 -13.20 23.91 -4.45
C GLY A 362 -13.49 22.86 -5.53
N TYR A 363 -13.05 21.61 -5.33
CA TYR A 363 -13.44 20.50 -6.21
C TYR A 363 -14.89 20.10 -5.94
N ASP A 364 -15.69 20.10 -7.00
CA ASP A 364 -17.04 19.57 -7.02
C ASP A 364 -16.97 18.09 -7.36
N LEU A 365 -17.18 17.27 -6.34
CA LEU A 365 -17.05 15.82 -6.42
C LEU A 365 -18.36 15.14 -6.84
N GLY A 366 -19.45 15.89 -7.07
CA GLY A 366 -20.75 15.30 -7.40
C GLY A 366 -21.17 14.26 -6.36
N ASN A 367 -21.42 13.02 -6.81
CA ASN A 367 -21.70 11.87 -5.94
C ASN A 367 -20.47 11.00 -5.60
N LEU A 368 -19.25 11.44 -5.87
CA LEU A 368 -18.05 10.72 -5.45
C LEU A 368 -17.85 10.81 -3.93
N GLU A 369 -17.42 9.69 -3.38
CA GLU A 369 -16.79 9.62 -2.06
C GLU A 369 -15.40 9.01 -2.23
N ILE A 370 -14.37 9.85 -2.18
CA ILE A 370 -12.99 9.41 -2.36
C ILE A 370 -12.45 9.00 -0.99
N VAL A 371 -12.08 7.72 -0.86
CA VAL A 371 -11.44 7.19 0.34
C VAL A 371 -10.02 6.72 0.01
N GLN A 372 -9.09 7.00 0.91
CA GLN A 372 -7.76 6.39 0.94
C GLN A 372 -7.75 5.37 2.07
N ASP A 373 -7.81 4.08 1.74
CA ASP A 373 -7.90 2.97 2.70
C ASP A 373 -6.81 1.91 2.48
N ASN A 374 -5.75 2.30 1.77
CA ASN A 374 -4.66 1.44 1.31
C ASN A 374 -3.33 1.69 2.04
N PHE A 375 -3.35 2.39 3.19
CA PHE A 375 -2.15 2.65 4.00
C PHE A 375 -2.15 1.81 5.28
N PRO A 376 -0.98 1.27 5.70
CA PRO A 376 -0.88 0.54 6.94
C PRO A 376 -0.86 1.48 8.15
N VAL A 377 -0.87 0.91 9.34
CA VAL A 377 -0.49 1.61 10.56
C VAL A 377 1.03 1.61 10.74
N TRP A 378 1.54 2.60 11.47
CA TRP A 378 2.91 2.68 11.97
C TRP A 378 2.85 2.69 13.51
N GLU A 379 3.36 1.64 14.16
CA GLU A 379 3.05 1.37 15.56
C GLU A 379 4.23 0.76 16.34
N THR A 380 4.26 1.05 17.63
CA THR A 380 5.29 0.68 18.61
C THR A 380 4.79 -0.39 19.60
N ALA A 381 3.47 -0.55 19.73
CA ALA A 381 2.84 -1.63 20.49
C ALA A 381 2.60 -2.87 19.60
N ALA A 382 3.54 -3.81 19.62
CA ALA A 382 3.48 -5.02 18.78
C ALA A 382 2.22 -5.87 19.01
N SER A 383 1.79 -6.03 20.27
CA SER A 383 0.57 -6.77 20.61
C SER A 383 -0.71 -6.02 20.20
N GLY A 384 -0.57 -4.75 19.80
CA GLY A 384 -1.58 -3.87 19.23
C GLY A 384 -2.06 -4.27 17.83
N ALA A 385 -1.22 -4.97 17.06
CA ALA A 385 -1.47 -5.27 15.64
C ALA A 385 -2.85 -5.89 15.38
N TRP A 386 -3.25 -6.87 16.20
CA TRP A 386 -4.56 -7.52 16.10
C TRP A 386 -5.72 -6.52 16.15
N TYR A 387 -5.65 -5.57 17.07
CA TYR A 387 -6.73 -4.61 17.32
C TYR A 387 -6.84 -3.57 16.20
N GLU A 388 -5.72 -3.22 15.57
CA GLU A 388 -5.70 -2.27 14.44
C GLU A 388 -6.23 -2.92 13.16
N PHE A 389 -5.87 -4.17 12.88
CA PHE A 389 -6.51 -4.92 11.80
C PHE A 389 -8.00 -5.09 12.05
N LYS A 390 -8.41 -5.44 13.28
CA LYS A 390 -9.83 -5.54 13.65
C LYS A 390 -10.58 -4.20 13.46
N ALA A 391 -9.91 -3.08 13.70
CA ALA A 391 -10.48 -1.75 13.48
C ALA A 391 -10.73 -1.45 11.98
N GLY A 392 -10.02 -2.15 11.08
CA GLY A 392 -10.20 -2.11 9.63
C GLY A 392 -8.98 -1.61 8.85
N LEU A 393 -7.83 -1.44 9.48
CA LEU A 393 -6.60 -1.05 8.79
C LEU A 393 -6.08 -2.21 7.92
N PRO A 394 -5.59 -1.93 6.70
CA PRO A 394 -5.20 -2.98 5.74
C PRO A 394 -3.82 -3.58 6.02
N GLY A 395 -2.99 -2.92 6.85
CA GLY A 395 -1.63 -3.34 7.12
C GLY A 395 -1.04 -2.81 8.41
N TYR A 396 0.09 -3.38 8.84
CA TYR A 396 0.80 -3.02 10.08
C TYR A 396 2.31 -2.90 9.86
N VAL A 397 2.91 -1.79 10.30
CA VAL A 397 4.36 -1.60 10.28
C VAL A 397 4.87 -1.33 11.69
N PHE A 398 5.75 -2.22 12.16
CA PHE A 398 6.33 -2.10 13.49
C PHE A 398 7.51 -1.12 13.52
N GLU A 399 7.60 -0.31 14.57
CA GLU A 399 8.80 0.44 14.90
C GLU A 399 9.90 -0.48 15.44
N GLY A 400 10.71 -1.03 14.55
CA GLY A 400 11.82 -1.92 14.86
C GLY A 400 12.92 -1.23 15.66
N ARG A 401 12.80 -1.23 16.99
CA ARG A 401 13.81 -0.75 17.95
C ARG A 401 14.58 -1.90 18.61
N TYR A 402 14.69 -3.05 17.93
CA TYR A 402 15.12 -4.32 18.52
C TYR A 402 16.44 -4.21 19.31
N GLN A 403 16.37 -4.53 20.61
CA GLN A 403 17.49 -4.53 21.55
C GLN A 403 17.49 -5.85 22.36
N PRO A 404 18.00 -6.97 21.81
CA PRO A 404 17.81 -8.31 22.37
C PRO A 404 18.19 -8.46 23.85
N LYS A 405 19.29 -7.82 24.27
CA LYS A 405 19.76 -7.87 25.67
C LYS A 405 18.86 -7.08 26.61
N THR A 406 18.44 -5.88 26.20
CA THR A 406 17.51 -5.05 26.97
C THR A 406 16.15 -5.74 27.08
N PHE A 407 15.66 -6.30 25.98
CA PHE A 407 14.39 -7.02 25.92
C PHE A 407 14.38 -8.26 26.83
N SER A 408 15.39 -9.13 26.71
CA SER A 408 15.56 -10.30 27.59
C SER A 408 15.63 -9.91 29.08
N ARG A 409 16.39 -8.85 29.42
CA ARG A 409 16.47 -8.33 30.78
C ARG A 409 15.11 -7.86 31.30
N ARG A 410 14.34 -7.11 30.50
CA ARG A 410 12.99 -6.66 30.89
C ARG A 410 12.04 -7.82 31.11
N ILE A 411 12.10 -8.87 30.27
CA ILE A 411 11.30 -10.08 30.49
C ILE A 411 11.68 -10.75 31.81
N LYS A 412 12.98 -10.87 32.11
CA LYS A 412 13.45 -11.44 33.38
C LYS A 412 12.98 -10.62 34.58
N GLU A 413 13.14 -9.31 34.54
CA GLU A 413 12.73 -8.39 35.61
C GLU A 413 11.20 -8.40 35.83
N THR A 414 10.43 -8.51 34.74
CA THR A 414 8.96 -8.43 34.80
C THR A 414 8.32 -9.78 35.10
N PHE A 415 8.73 -10.86 34.45
CA PHE A 415 8.02 -12.15 34.51
C PHE A 415 8.82 -13.26 35.19
N ASP A 416 10.08 -13.01 35.55
CA ASP A 416 11.02 -14.02 36.02
C ASP A 416 11.07 -15.23 35.05
N VAL A 417 11.30 -14.92 33.78
CA VAL A 417 11.49 -15.88 32.68
C VAL A 417 12.85 -15.60 32.03
N ASP A 418 13.64 -16.65 31.83
CA ASP A 418 14.94 -16.57 31.17
C ASP A 418 14.76 -16.60 29.64
N PHE A 419 14.42 -15.45 29.06
CA PHE A 419 14.25 -15.31 27.61
C PHE A 419 15.60 -15.20 26.89
N PRO A 420 15.83 -15.88 25.75
CA PRO A 420 17.12 -15.80 25.05
C PRO A 420 17.48 -14.38 24.59
N ALA A 421 18.63 -13.87 25.01
CA ALA A 421 19.14 -12.55 24.65
C ALA A 421 19.80 -12.53 23.24
N THR A 422 19.13 -13.08 22.24
CA THR A 422 19.64 -13.20 20.86
C THR A 422 18.77 -12.42 19.89
N ALA A 423 19.35 -11.95 18.78
CA ALA A 423 18.60 -11.28 17.72
C ALA A 423 17.44 -12.16 17.22
N ASP A 424 17.69 -13.45 16.98
CA ASP A 424 16.70 -14.43 16.49
C ASP A 424 15.48 -14.51 17.40
N ALA A 425 15.69 -14.66 18.71
CA ALA A 425 14.60 -14.76 19.66
C ALA A 425 13.81 -13.45 19.78
N CYS A 426 14.51 -12.31 19.82
CA CYS A 426 13.90 -10.98 19.87
C CYS A 426 13.01 -10.77 18.64
N ILE A 427 13.59 -10.90 17.44
CA ILE A 427 12.91 -10.75 16.15
C ILE A 427 11.70 -11.69 16.06
N ALA A 428 11.88 -12.98 16.34
CA ALA A 428 10.79 -13.96 16.26
C ALA A 428 9.61 -13.63 17.20
N PHE A 429 9.89 -13.08 18.40
CA PHE A 429 8.84 -12.65 19.33
C PHE A 429 7.95 -11.55 18.72
N TYR A 430 8.55 -10.48 18.18
CA TYR A 430 7.76 -9.40 17.59
C TYR A 430 7.04 -9.86 16.32
N PHE A 431 7.73 -10.63 15.47
CA PHE A 431 7.18 -11.08 14.19
C PHE A 431 5.92 -11.90 14.38
N ALA A 432 5.90 -12.74 15.41
CA ALA A 432 4.78 -13.60 15.73
C ALA A 432 3.46 -12.81 15.94
N TRP A 433 3.52 -11.58 16.46
CA TRP A 433 2.32 -10.76 16.68
C TRP A 433 1.69 -10.27 15.38
N TYR A 434 2.43 -9.51 14.59
CA TYR A 434 1.88 -8.90 13.39
C TYR A 434 1.76 -9.87 12.22
N ARG A 435 2.59 -10.93 12.13
CA ARG A 435 2.38 -12.02 11.17
C ARG A 435 1.10 -12.79 11.51
N GLY A 436 0.90 -13.14 12.78
CA GLY A 436 -0.31 -13.82 13.26
C GLY A 436 -1.58 -13.00 13.00
N ALA A 437 -1.54 -11.70 13.27
CA ALA A 437 -2.65 -10.79 13.00
C ALA A 437 -2.89 -10.60 11.49
N ALA A 438 -1.85 -10.34 10.69
CA ALA A 438 -1.98 -10.18 9.24
C ALA A 438 -2.54 -11.44 8.58
N ARG A 439 -2.13 -12.63 9.04
CA ARG A 439 -2.68 -13.91 8.61
C ARG A 439 -4.18 -14.03 8.91
N HIS A 440 -4.60 -13.68 10.12
CA HIS A 440 -6.00 -13.78 10.54
C HIS A 440 -6.91 -12.80 9.76
N PHE A 441 -6.46 -11.56 9.57
CA PHE A 441 -7.27 -10.50 8.95
C PHE A 441 -7.03 -10.34 7.45
N ASN A 442 -6.18 -11.18 6.84
CA ASN A 442 -5.80 -11.08 5.44
C ASN A 442 -5.22 -9.69 5.10
N GLY A 443 -4.34 -9.20 5.97
CA GLY A 443 -3.65 -7.90 5.89
C GLY A 443 -2.21 -7.99 5.40
N SER A 444 -1.56 -6.85 5.19
CA SER A 444 -0.11 -6.75 4.90
C SER A 444 0.66 -6.41 6.19
N TRP A 445 1.95 -6.70 6.25
CA TRP A 445 2.76 -6.32 7.41
C TRP A 445 4.19 -5.94 7.03
N GLY A 446 4.91 -5.31 7.95
CA GLY A 446 6.33 -5.06 7.82
C GLY A 446 6.94 -4.34 9.02
N VAL A 447 8.08 -3.69 8.81
CA VAL A 447 8.84 -2.99 9.84
C VAL A 447 9.46 -1.71 9.31
N ALA A 448 9.79 -0.84 10.24
CA ALA A 448 10.72 0.25 10.06
C ALA A 448 11.98 0.05 10.92
N ILE A 449 13.16 0.22 10.34
CA ILE A 449 14.41 0.28 11.12
C ILE A 449 14.51 1.66 11.79
N TYR A 450 14.75 1.65 13.10
CA TYR A 450 14.99 2.85 13.91
C TYR A 450 16.45 2.98 14.34
N GLY A 451 16.88 4.23 14.55
CA GLY A 451 18.20 4.57 15.08
C GLY A 451 18.51 3.94 16.46
N GLN A 452 17.49 3.52 17.21
CA GLN A 452 17.66 2.86 18.51
C GLN A 452 17.94 1.36 18.43
N MET A 453 17.79 0.75 17.25
CA MET A 453 18.06 -0.68 17.04
C MET A 453 19.54 -1.00 17.22
N ASP A 454 19.86 -2.10 17.91
CA ASP A 454 21.24 -2.58 18.06
C ASP A 454 21.90 -2.76 16.67
N LEU A 455 23.15 -2.30 16.52
CA LEU A 455 23.82 -2.21 15.22
C LEU A 455 24.01 -3.57 14.55
N GLU A 456 24.27 -4.63 15.32
CA GLU A 456 24.36 -5.99 14.79
C GLU A 456 23.03 -6.57 14.31
N VAL A 457 21.90 -5.97 14.71
CA VAL A 457 20.56 -6.47 14.39
C VAL A 457 20.04 -5.88 13.08
N ALA A 458 20.30 -4.60 12.80
CA ALA A 458 19.76 -3.92 11.61
C ALA A 458 19.99 -4.65 10.27
N PRO A 459 21.19 -5.21 9.98
CA PRO A 459 21.41 -5.97 8.74
C PRO A 459 20.61 -7.27 8.62
N LEU A 460 20.05 -7.77 9.72
CA LEU A 460 19.29 -9.04 9.75
C LEU A 460 17.80 -8.84 9.47
N ILE A 461 17.28 -7.62 9.65
CA ILE A 461 15.84 -7.38 9.70
C ILE A 461 15.17 -7.59 8.33
N PHE A 462 15.58 -6.82 7.32
CA PHE A 462 14.93 -6.88 6.01
C PHE A 462 14.98 -8.27 5.35
N PRO A 463 16.13 -8.98 5.31
CA PRO A 463 16.16 -10.35 4.79
C PRO A 463 15.15 -11.29 5.47
N ARG A 464 15.11 -11.28 6.81
CA ARG A 464 14.25 -12.19 7.59
C ARG A 464 12.78 -11.88 7.48
N GLU A 465 12.42 -10.61 7.38
CA GLU A 465 11.02 -10.19 7.20
C GLU A 465 10.51 -10.53 5.82
N TYR A 466 11.35 -10.27 4.81
CA TYR A 466 11.05 -10.61 3.44
C TYR A 466 10.78 -12.11 3.25
N GLU A 467 11.57 -12.98 3.88
CA GLU A 467 11.35 -14.44 3.88
C GLU A 467 10.01 -14.85 4.52
N GLN A 468 9.46 -14.04 5.42
CA GLN A 468 8.22 -14.31 6.15
C GLN A 468 7.00 -13.57 5.59
N GLY A 469 7.15 -12.93 4.43
CA GLY A 469 6.05 -12.30 3.70
C GLY A 469 5.81 -10.82 4.02
N ALA A 470 6.78 -10.11 4.62
CA ALA A 470 6.65 -8.67 4.78
C ALA A 470 6.58 -7.92 3.44
N GLU A 471 5.79 -6.84 3.43
CA GLU A 471 5.53 -5.98 2.27
C GLU A 471 6.03 -4.54 2.47
N HIS A 472 6.36 -4.16 3.70
CA HIS A 472 6.74 -2.80 4.07
C HIS A 472 8.09 -2.81 4.82
N LEU A 473 9.16 -2.35 4.17
CA LEU A 473 10.52 -2.33 4.73
C LEU A 473 11.04 -0.89 4.76
N TRP A 474 10.86 -0.22 5.88
CA TRP A 474 11.01 1.23 5.95
C TRP A 474 12.17 1.67 6.84
N PHE A 475 12.51 2.95 6.76
CA PHE A 475 13.45 3.61 7.66
C PHE A 475 12.78 4.81 8.32
N TRP A 476 13.11 5.04 9.58
CA TRP A 476 12.83 6.32 10.22
C TRP A 476 13.99 7.30 10.00
N THR A 477 13.67 8.46 9.42
CA THR A 477 14.65 9.45 8.96
C THR A 477 14.39 10.81 9.60
N SER A 478 14.32 10.86 10.93
CA SER A 478 14.27 12.11 11.69
C SER A 478 14.41 11.82 13.19
N ASP A 479 14.33 12.87 14.00
CA ASP A 479 14.09 12.80 15.45
C ASP A 479 15.23 12.14 16.26
N HIS A 480 16.06 12.97 16.91
CA HIS A 480 17.07 12.60 17.91
C HIS A 480 17.67 11.18 17.72
N GLY A 481 17.57 10.32 18.73
CA GLY A 481 18.09 8.96 18.69
C GLY A 481 17.33 7.99 17.77
N HIS A 482 16.23 8.40 17.15
CA HIS A 482 15.42 7.58 16.25
C HIS A 482 15.93 7.62 14.80
N ASN A 483 16.71 8.63 14.42
CA ASN A 483 17.21 8.78 13.05
C ASN A 483 18.17 7.65 12.65
N VAL A 484 17.85 6.95 11.55
CA VAL A 484 18.80 6.10 10.83
C VAL A 484 19.58 6.96 9.83
N PRO A 485 20.92 7.02 9.89
CA PRO A 485 21.68 7.88 8.99
C PRO A 485 21.56 7.49 7.51
N TYR A 486 21.59 8.49 6.63
CA TYR A 486 21.39 8.32 5.19
C TYR A 486 22.31 7.29 4.55
N ALA A 487 23.60 7.32 4.89
CA ALA A 487 24.57 6.35 4.37
C ALA A 487 24.26 4.91 4.79
N GLU A 488 23.76 4.74 6.02
CA GLU A 488 23.35 3.43 6.54
C GLU A 488 22.09 2.91 5.85
N GLN A 489 21.09 3.78 5.62
CA GLN A 489 19.89 3.40 4.87
C GLN A 489 20.23 2.89 3.46
N LYS A 490 21.14 3.58 2.77
CA LYS A 490 21.61 3.18 1.43
C LYS A 490 22.32 1.83 1.45
N GLU A 491 23.24 1.63 2.39
CA GLU A 491 24.01 0.38 2.50
C GLU A 491 23.10 -0.81 2.85
N LEU A 492 22.20 -0.66 3.82
CA LEU A 492 21.25 -1.70 4.21
C LEU A 492 20.33 -2.07 3.05
N THR A 493 19.84 -1.08 2.31
CA THR A 493 18.97 -1.31 1.14
C THR A 493 19.72 -2.03 0.01
N LYS A 494 20.96 -1.62 -0.31
CA LYS A 494 21.77 -2.28 -1.33
C LYS A 494 22.00 -3.75 -1.02
N ARG A 495 22.44 -4.06 0.21
CA ARG A 495 22.62 -5.44 0.67
C ARG A 495 21.33 -6.25 0.63
N PHE A 496 20.21 -5.63 1.01
CA PHE A 496 18.92 -6.29 0.91
C PHE A 496 18.51 -6.57 -0.54
N ARG A 497 18.78 -5.65 -1.48
CA ARG A 497 18.49 -5.88 -2.90
C ARG A 497 19.36 -6.98 -3.50
N GLU A 498 20.63 -7.08 -3.09
CA GLU A 498 21.49 -8.23 -3.44
C GLU A 498 20.90 -9.53 -2.90
N TYR A 499 20.51 -9.55 -1.63
CA TYR A 499 19.85 -10.70 -1.01
C TYR A 499 18.54 -11.08 -1.73
N GLN A 500 17.70 -10.11 -2.11
CA GLN A 500 16.46 -10.36 -2.84
C GLN A 500 16.71 -11.01 -4.21
N GLN A 501 17.80 -10.65 -4.89
CA GLN A 501 18.18 -11.27 -6.17
C GLN A 501 18.64 -12.72 -6.00
N GLU A 502 19.34 -13.02 -4.90
CA GLU A 502 19.77 -14.38 -4.55
C GLU A 502 18.63 -15.25 -4.02
N HIS A 503 17.63 -14.61 -3.40
CA HIS A 503 16.48 -15.23 -2.74
C HIS A 503 15.16 -14.66 -3.28
N PRO A 504 14.84 -14.85 -4.57
CA PRO A 504 13.58 -14.38 -5.12
C PRO A 504 12.42 -15.13 -4.46
N ARG A 505 11.41 -14.39 -3.98
CA ARG A 505 10.24 -14.97 -3.36
C ARG A 505 9.21 -15.41 -4.40
N SER A 506 8.38 -16.38 -4.03
CA SER A 506 7.22 -16.76 -4.85
C SER A 506 6.16 -15.67 -4.81
N TYR A 507 5.51 -15.42 -5.96
CA TYR A 507 4.39 -14.50 -6.08
C TYR A 507 3.06 -15.29 -6.10
N PRO A 508 2.02 -14.87 -5.36
CA PRO A 508 1.98 -13.71 -4.46
C PRO A 508 2.71 -13.92 -3.14
N SER A 509 3.35 -12.87 -2.61
CA SER A 509 4.11 -12.87 -1.35
C SER A 509 3.31 -13.35 -0.15
N ARG A 510 2.00 -13.11 -0.14
CA ARG A 510 1.08 -13.50 0.93
C ARG A 510 1.09 -15.01 1.21
N SER A 511 1.47 -15.84 0.24
CA SER A 511 1.69 -17.28 0.44
C SER A 511 2.77 -17.60 1.49
N LEU A 512 3.60 -16.62 1.85
CA LEU A 512 4.72 -16.74 2.79
C LEU A 512 4.36 -16.33 4.23
N ILE A 513 3.11 -15.92 4.48
CA ILE A 513 2.62 -15.56 5.83
C ILE A 513 2.14 -16.82 6.59
N GLU A 514 2.04 -17.97 5.91
CA GLU A 514 1.56 -19.23 6.49
C GLU A 514 2.61 -20.20 7.10
N PRO A 515 3.93 -19.93 7.22
CA PRO A 515 4.90 -20.96 7.58
C PRO A 515 4.84 -21.36 9.07
N ALA A 516 4.12 -20.61 9.91
CA ALA A 516 3.92 -20.98 11.30
C ALA A 516 2.87 -22.09 11.44
N GLU A 517 3.31 -23.24 11.92
CA GLU A 517 2.43 -24.38 12.19
C GLU A 517 1.77 -24.29 13.58
N VAL A 518 2.31 -23.46 14.46
CA VAL A 518 1.86 -23.28 15.84
C VAL A 518 1.34 -21.86 16.06
N ALA A 519 0.15 -21.74 16.63
CA ALA A 519 -0.32 -20.49 17.24
C ALA A 519 -0.24 -20.59 18.77
N ILE A 520 0.21 -19.53 19.43
CA ILE A 520 0.08 -19.34 20.87
C ILE A 520 -1.01 -18.28 21.05
N ALA A 521 -2.18 -18.71 21.53
CA ALA A 521 -3.36 -17.86 21.61
C ALA A 521 -3.53 -17.31 23.03
N LEU A 522 -3.47 -15.99 23.18
CA LEU A 522 -3.69 -15.29 24.45
C LEU A 522 -5.18 -14.93 24.61
N PRO A 523 -5.70 -14.76 25.85
CA PRO A 523 -7.04 -14.24 26.04
C PRO A 523 -7.16 -12.84 25.46
N TYR A 524 -8.24 -12.55 24.73
CA TYR A 524 -8.47 -11.23 24.16
C TYR A 524 -8.38 -10.12 25.22
N GLY A 525 -7.61 -9.06 24.92
CA GLY A 525 -7.29 -7.98 25.86
C GLY A 525 -5.99 -8.15 26.65
N TYR A 526 -5.36 -9.34 26.65
CA TYR A 526 -4.11 -9.57 27.40
C TYR A 526 -2.90 -9.23 26.53
N GLN A 527 -2.55 -7.94 26.48
CA GLN A 527 -1.35 -7.45 25.79
C GLN A 527 -0.06 -8.06 26.36
N LEU A 528 0.91 -8.33 25.49
CA LEU A 528 2.25 -8.80 25.85
C LEU A 528 3.28 -8.25 24.86
N ASP A 529 3.90 -7.13 25.25
CA ASP A 529 4.92 -6.41 24.50
C ASP A 529 5.75 -5.50 25.44
N ASP A 530 6.59 -4.62 24.87
CA ASP A 530 7.40 -3.67 25.63
C ASP A 530 6.59 -2.72 26.51
N TYR A 531 5.40 -2.30 26.10
CA TYR A 531 4.60 -1.35 26.87
C TYR A 531 4.13 -2.00 28.16
N VAL A 532 3.61 -3.21 28.08
CA VAL A 532 3.19 -3.97 29.27
C VAL A 532 4.35 -4.17 30.23
N MET A 533 5.57 -4.40 29.72
CA MET A 533 6.77 -4.53 30.56
C MET A 533 7.21 -3.19 31.18
N SER A 534 7.16 -2.09 30.42
CA SER A 534 7.57 -0.77 30.89
C SER A 534 6.62 -0.18 31.93
N TRP A 535 5.31 -0.31 31.72
CA TRP A 535 4.29 0.24 32.63
C TRP A 535 3.83 -0.74 33.70
N GLN A 536 4.16 -2.02 33.54
CA GLN A 536 3.68 -3.12 34.39
C GLN A 536 2.15 -3.17 34.53
N CYS A 537 1.44 -2.79 33.46
CA CYS A 537 -0.01 -2.87 33.34
C CYS A 537 -0.44 -3.11 31.89
N LEU A 538 -1.63 -3.68 31.70
CA LEU A 538 -2.27 -3.77 30.39
C LEU A 538 -2.85 -2.40 30.02
N TRP A 539 -2.83 -2.06 28.74
CA TRP A 539 -3.52 -0.87 28.18
C TRP A 539 -3.15 0.46 28.83
N ASN A 540 -1.94 0.56 29.43
CA ASN A 540 -1.52 1.71 30.22
C ASN A 540 -2.53 2.14 31.31
N ASN A 541 -3.25 1.18 31.90
CA ASN A 541 -4.18 1.43 33.01
C ASN A 541 -3.66 0.81 34.33
N PRO A 542 -2.72 1.49 35.01
CA PRO A 542 -2.12 0.98 36.25
C PRO A 542 -3.05 1.04 37.47
N GLU A 543 -4.26 1.58 37.37
CA GLU A 543 -5.21 1.57 38.49
C GLU A 543 -6.06 0.30 38.51
N HIS A 544 -6.35 -0.26 37.34
CA HIS A 544 -7.31 -1.36 37.21
C HIS A 544 -6.77 -2.59 36.50
N LEU A 545 -5.68 -2.46 35.74
CA LEU A 545 -5.13 -3.53 34.90
C LEU A 545 -3.62 -3.77 35.14
N ARG A 546 -3.12 -3.55 36.36
CA ARG A 546 -1.73 -3.91 36.71
C ARG A 546 -1.50 -5.40 36.67
N LEU A 547 -0.28 -5.78 36.30
CA LEU A 547 0.12 -7.18 36.18
C LEU A 547 -0.06 -8.00 37.47
N ASP A 548 0.03 -7.38 38.65
CA ASP A 548 -0.15 -8.04 39.96
C ASP A 548 -1.61 -8.13 40.44
N LEU A 549 -2.57 -7.55 39.70
CA LEU A 549 -3.99 -7.71 40.01
C LEU A 549 -4.50 -9.08 39.56
N LYS A 550 -5.39 -9.65 40.39
CA LYS A 550 -6.06 -10.91 40.12
C LYS A 550 -7.23 -10.73 39.17
N ASN A 551 -7.35 -11.62 38.19
CA ASN A 551 -8.51 -11.73 37.33
C ASN A 551 -9.63 -12.55 37.99
N SER A 552 -10.69 -12.81 37.23
CA SER A 552 -11.87 -13.60 37.64
C SER A 552 -11.54 -15.03 38.10
N SER A 553 -10.43 -15.60 37.63
CA SER A 553 -9.96 -16.94 37.98
C SER A 553 -9.06 -16.96 39.24
N GLY A 554 -8.83 -15.81 39.85
CA GLY A 554 -8.05 -15.69 41.10
C GLY A 554 -6.52 -15.74 40.92
N VAL A 555 -6.04 -15.80 39.68
CA VAL A 555 -4.62 -15.67 39.29
C VAL A 555 -4.36 -14.27 38.77
N THR A 556 -3.11 -13.83 38.81
CA THR A 556 -2.70 -12.50 38.34
C THR A 556 -2.56 -12.45 36.83
N TYR A 557 -2.73 -11.26 36.23
CA TYR A 557 -2.44 -11.07 34.81
C TYR A 557 -0.99 -11.45 34.46
N ARG A 558 -0.04 -11.19 35.37
CA ARG A 558 1.36 -11.60 35.24
C ARG A 558 1.52 -13.12 35.10
N GLU A 559 0.79 -13.90 35.91
CA GLU A 559 0.84 -15.36 35.86
C GLU A 559 0.33 -15.89 34.51
N VAL A 560 -0.75 -15.32 33.98
CA VAL A 560 -1.27 -15.70 32.65
C VAL A 560 -0.25 -15.39 31.54
N LEU A 561 0.28 -14.17 31.50
CA LEU A 561 1.28 -13.77 30.50
C LEU A 561 2.61 -14.53 30.64
N LYS A 562 3.00 -14.90 31.86
CA LYS A 562 4.18 -15.75 32.10
C LYS A 562 4.04 -17.11 31.42
N VAL A 563 2.86 -17.72 31.45
CA VAL A 563 2.61 -19.00 30.77
C VAL A 563 2.78 -18.85 29.24
N ALA A 564 2.26 -17.77 28.65
CA ALA A 564 2.47 -17.46 27.24
C ALA A 564 3.98 -17.34 26.90
N LEU A 565 4.74 -16.61 27.73
CA LEU A 565 6.20 -16.47 27.55
C LEU A 565 6.96 -17.81 27.65
N LEU A 566 6.52 -18.73 28.52
CA LEU A 566 7.12 -20.06 28.62
C LEU A 566 6.85 -20.91 27.37
N GLU A 567 5.64 -20.83 26.80
CA GLU A 567 5.32 -21.48 25.53
C GLU A 567 6.15 -20.89 24.38
N ILE A 568 6.31 -19.56 24.33
CA ILE A 568 7.18 -18.87 23.37
C ILE A 568 8.63 -19.39 23.49
N CYS A 569 9.19 -19.41 24.72
CA CYS A 569 10.54 -19.92 24.95
C CYS A 569 10.68 -21.38 24.50
N ALA A 570 9.65 -22.20 24.72
CA ALA A 570 9.65 -23.60 24.30
C ALA A 570 9.65 -23.74 22.76
N GLN A 571 8.95 -22.87 22.01
CA GLN A 571 9.01 -22.87 20.54
C GLN A 571 10.37 -22.38 20.02
N LEU A 572 10.91 -21.32 20.62
CA LEU A 572 12.25 -20.80 20.30
C LEU A 572 13.34 -21.88 20.50
N GLN A 573 13.30 -22.62 21.62
CA GLN A 573 14.24 -23.71 21.89
C GLN A 573 14.16 -24.86 20.87
N ARG A 574 12.98 -25.08 20.27
CA ARG A 574 12.77 -26.09 19.23
C ARG A 574 13.13 -25.60 17.83
N GLY A 575 13.38 -24.29 17.66
CA GLY A 575 13.56 -23.67 16.35
C GLY A 575 12.27 -23.61 15.52
N ASN A 576 11.10 -23.67 16.17
CA ASN A 576 9.82 -23.61 15.49
C ASN A 576 9.40 -22.16 15.25
N LEU A 577 8.83 -21.90 14.07
CA LEU A 577 8.06 -20.67 13.85
C LEU A 577 6.70 -20.80 14.54
N PHE A 578 6.27 -19.72 15.19
CA PHE A 578 4.99 -19.63 15.88
C PHE A 578 4.38 -18.24 15.69
N ASP A 579 3.05 -18.17 15.67
CA ASP A 579 2.30 -16.91 15.68
C ASP A 579 1.73 -16.62 17.08
N LEU A 580 1.60 -15.34 17.40
CA LEU A 580 0.89 -14.86 18.58
C LEU A 580 -0.44 -14.27 18.11
N VAL A 581 -1.53 -14.78 18.69
CA VAL A 581 -2.90 -14.47 18.31
C VAL A 581 -3.76 -14.30 19.55
N TYR A 582 -5.00 -13.82 19.38
CA TYR A 582 -5.97 -13.78 20.48
C TYR A 582 -7.09 -14.79 20.26
N TRP A 583 -7.51 -15.48 21.32
CA TRP A 583 -8.76 -16.25 21.33
C TRP A 583 -9.87 -15.46 22.02
N GLY A 584 -11.12 -15.82 21.71
CA GLY A 584 -12.29 -15.06 22.14
C GLY A 584 -12.70 -13.97 21.14
N ASP A 585 -11.99 -13.89 20.01
CA ASP A 585 -12.24 -12.94 18.92
C ASP A 585 -12.21 -13.66 17.56
N GLY A 586 -13.23 -14.47 17.30
CA GLY A 586 -13.32 -15.28 16.09
C GLY A 586 -12.61 -16.64 16.19
N GLU A 587 -12.64 -17.37 15.08
CA GLU A 587 -12.03 -18.70 14.96
C GLU A 587 -10.55 -18.59 14.57
N ILE A 588 -9.69 -19.34 15.25
CA ILE A 588 -8.27 -19.44 14.92
C ILE A 588 -8.10 -20.62 13.95
N THR A 589 -7.75 -20.34 12.70
CA THR A 589 -7.65 -21.34 11.63
C THR A 589 -6.26 -21.33 10.98
N GLY A 590 -5.92 -22.39 10.24
CA GLY A 590 -4.67 -22.48 9.48
C GLY A 590 -3.46 -23.03 10.24
N TYR A 591 -3.57 -23.27 11.55
CA TYR A 591 -2.48 -23.83 12.37
C TYR A 591 -2.67 -25.33 12.57
N LYS A 592 -1.56 -26.08 12.65
CA LYS A 592 -1.59 -27.49 13.03
C LYS A 592 -1.84 -27.67 14.52
N THR A 593 -1.35 -26.72 15.32
CA THR A 593 -1.47 -26.73 16.79
C THR A 593 -1.80 -25.34 17.28
N VAL A 594 -2.79 -25.23 18.17
CA VAL A 594 -3.13 -23.96 18.84
C VAL A 594 -2.95 -24.13 20.34
N ARG A 595 -1.89 -23.53 20.88
CA ARG A 595 -1.60 -23.52 22.33
C ARG A 595 -2.40 -22.39 22.96
N MET A 596 -3.56 -22.72 23.52
CA MET A 596 -4.51 -21.75 24.06
C MET A 596 -4.22 -21.45 25.53
N ILE A 597 -3.76 -20.23 25.80
CA ILE A 597 -3.46 -19.75 27.16
C ILE A 597 -4.76 -19.30 27.81
N ARG A 598 -5.20 -20.02 28.84
CA ARG A 598 -6.44 -19.73 29.56
C ARG A 598 -6.24 -18.66 30.64
N GLU A 599 -7.32 -17.94 30.98
CA GLU A 599 -7.29 -16.92 32.04
C GLU A 599 -6.91 -17.48 33.42
N ASN A 600 -7.05 -18.79 33.66
CA ASN A 600 -6.61 -19.45 34.89
C ASN A 600 -5.12 -19.84 34.87
N ALA A 601 -4.33 -19.30 33.94
CA ALA A 601 -2.90 -19.59 33.75
C ALA A 601 -2.61 -21.08 33.43
N THR A 602 -3.45 -21.70 32.60
CA THR A 602 -3.22 -23.04 32.05
C THR A 602 -3.10 -23.00 30.52
N VAL A 603 -2.58 -24.07 29.94
CA VAL A 603 -2.48 -24.24 28.48
C VAL A 603 -3.38 -25.40 28.06
N GLU A 604 -4.23 -25.14 27.08
CA GLU A 604 -5.00 -26.16 26.36
C GLU A 604 -4.46 -26.26 24.92
N GLU A 605 -4.62 -27.42 24.29
CA GLU A 605 -4.20 -27.69 22.91
C GLU A 605 -5.40 -27.96 22.01
#